data_AF-A0A2N0H9P5-F1
#
_entry.id   AF-A0A2N0H9P5-F1
#
_cell.length_a   1.000
_cell.length_b   1.000
_cell.length_c   1.000
_cell.angle_alpha   90.00
_cell.angle_beta   90.00
_cell.angle_gamma   90.00
#
_symmetry.space_group_name_H-M   'P 1'
#
loop_
_entity.id
_entity.type
_entity.pdbx_description
1 polymer ?
#
loop_
_entity_poly.entity_id
_entity_poly.type
_entity_poly.pdbx_seq_one_letter_code
_entity_poly.pdbx_strand_id
1 'polypeptide(L)' 'MERNWNEIKGKLKQKYADLTDDDLLYEEGKEDELYGKIQKRIGKSKDEITKWIAEL' A
#
# COMPACT_ATOMS: atom_id res chain seq x y z
N MET A 1 -11.25 -1.63 9.15
CA MET A 1 -10.39 -1.75 7.95
C MET A 1 -9.17 -2.65 8.16
N GLU A 2 -8.62 -2.75 9.38
CA GLU A 2 -7.38 -3.49 9.67
C GLU A 2 -7.34 -4.96 9.18
N ARG A 3 -8.45 -5.70 9.28
CA ARG A 3 -8.48 -7.12 8.89
C ARG A 3 -8.23 -7.32 7.38
N ASN A 4 -8.65 -6.36 6.54
CA ASN A 4 -8.41 -6.37 5.09
C ASN A 4 -7.01 -5.83 4.76
N TRP A 5 -6.50 -4.86 5.52
CA TRP A 5 -5.20 -4.24 5.25
C TRP A 5 -4.03 -5.23 5.32
N ASN A 6 -4.05 -6.18 6.27
CA ASN A 6 -2.99 -7.19 6.37
C ASN A 6 -2.91 -8.10 5.13
N GLU A 7 -4.05 -8.45 4.53
CA GLU A 7 -4.10 -9.23 3.28
C GLU A 7 -3.62 -8.39 2.09
N ILE A 8 -4.10 -7.14 2.00
CA ILE A 8 -3.66 -6.18 0.98
C ILE A 8 -2.14 -5.97 1.05
N LYS A 9 -1.59 -5.78 2.25
CA LYS A 9 -0.15 -5.64 2.50
C LYS A 9 0.62 -6.86 2.00
N GLY A 10 0.17 -8.07 2.29
CA GLY A 10 0.78 -9.30 1.79
C GLY A 10 0.81 -9.36 0.26
N LYS A 11 -0.34 -9.07 -0.37
CA LYS A 11 -0.47 -9.04 -1.84
C LYS A 11 0.40 -7.93 -2.47
N LEU A 12 0.52 -6.76 -1.82
CA LEU A 12 1.36 -5.65 -2.29
C LEU A 12 2.83 -6.03 -2.33
N LYS A 13 3.34 -6.67 -1.26
CA LYS A 13 4.72 -7.16 -1.19
C LYS A 13 5.00 -8.25 -2.23
N GLN A 14 4.02 -9.10 -2.52
CA GLN A 14 4.15 -10.11 -3.58
C GLN A 14 4.21 -9.48 -4.97
N LYS A 15 3.41 -8.43 -5.22
CA LYS A 15 3.37 -7.74 -6.52
C LYS A 15 4.57 -6.82 -6.73
N TYR A 16 5.02 -6.14 -5.68
CA TYR A 16 6.09 -5.16 -5.72
C TYR A 16 7.16 -5.53 -4.69
N ALA A 17 8.23 -6.19 -5.15
CA ALA A 17 9.31 -6.68 -4.31
C ALA A 17 10.06 -5.56 -3.56
N ASP A 18 9.98 -4.32 -4.04
CA ASP A 18 10.61 -3.15 -3.42
C ASP A 18 9.86 -2.66 -2.17
N LEU A 19 8.59 -3.07 -1.96
CA LEU A 19 7.82 -2.66 -0.80
C LEU A 19 8.25 -3.41 0.47
N THR A 20 8.51 -2.64 1.52
CA THR A 20 8.84 -3.17 2.85
C THR A 20 7.66 -3.12 3.80
N ASP A 21 7.80 -3.75 4.97
CA ASP A 21 6.78 -3.69 6.01
C ASP A 21 6.56 -2.27 6.55
N ASP A 22 7.59 -1.44 6.55
CA ASP A 22 7.59 -0.04 6.99
C ASP A 22 6.87 0.88 6.00
N ASP A 23 7.01 0.61 4.69
CA ASP A 23 6.31 1.35 3.64
C ASP A 23 4.80 1.09 3.67
N LEU A 24 4.40 -0.05 4.25
CA LEU A 24 3.01 -0.52 4.35
C LEU A 24 2.45 -0.45 5.76
N LEU A 25 3.16 0.24 6.67
CA LEU A 25 2.70 0.48 8.02
C LEU A 25 1.54 1.49 7.98
N TYR A 26 0.35 1.01 8.32
CA TYR A 26 -0.83 1.84 8.43
C TYR A 26 -0.94 2.39 9.86
N GLU A 27 -1.13 3.70 9.96
CA GLU A 27 -1.47 4.40 11.19
C GLU A 27 -2.79 5.15 10.93
N GLU A 28 -3.73 5.05 11.87
CA GLU A 28 -5.05 5.68 11.74
C GLU A 28 -4.90 7.20 11.56
N GLY A 29 -5.55 7.76 10.53
CA GLY A 29 -5.46 9.17 10.18
C GLY A 29 -4.21 9.57 9.39
N LYS A 30 -3.32 8.62 9.04
CA LYS A 30 -2.13 8.86 8.20
C LYS A 30 -2.21 8.17 6.83
N GLU A 31 -3.41 8.03 6.28
CA GLU A 31 -3.63 7.39 4.99
C GLU A 31 -2.81 8.06 3.87
N ASP A 32 -2.78 9.39 3.84
CA ASP A 32 -2.03 10.11 2.80
C ASP A 32 -0.51 9.91 2.90
N GLU A 33 0.03 9.79 4.12
CA GLU A 33 1.45 9.47 4.31
C GLU A 33 1.77 8.06 3.83
N LEU A 34 0.91 7.09 4.15
CA LEU A 34 1.04 5.70 3.69
C LEU A 34 1.06 5.64 2.16
N TYR A 35 0.06 6.24 1.50
CA TYR A 35 0.04 6.29 0.04
C TYR A 35 1.28 6.99 -0.51
N GLY A 36 1.72 8.11 0.10
CA GLY A 36 2.93 8.81 -0.31
C GLY A 36 4.20 7.95 -0.22
N LYS A 37 4.35 7.12 0.82
CA LYS A 37 5.47 6.16 0.94
C LYS A 37 5.42 5.11 -0.16
N ILE A 38 4.26 4.50 -0.39
CA ILE A 38 4.07 3.48 -1.43
C ILE A 38 4.41 4.10 -2.79
N GLN A 39 3.82 5.25 -3.14
CA GLN A 39 4.09 5.95 -4.41
C GLN A 39 5.58 6.22 -4.63
N LYS A 40 6.29 6.70 -3.59
CA LYS A 40 7.74 6.95 -3.67
C LYS A 40 8.54 5.66 -3.87
N ARG A 41 8.15 4.56 -3.23
CA ARG A 41 8.86 3.29 -3.31
C ARG A 41 8.73 2.63 -4.68
N ILE A 42 7.52 2.57 -5.23
CA ILE A 42 7.24 1.83 -6.47
C ILE A 42 7.11 2.72 -7.71
N GLY A 43 7.19 4.04 -7.55
CA GLY A 43 7.07 5.02 -8.64
C GLY A 43 5.70 5.04 -9.31
N LYS A 44 4.65 4.62 -8.60
CA LYS A 44 3.27 4.55 -9.10
C LYS A 44 2.42 5.70 -8.59
N SER A 45 1.37 6.04 -9.34
CA SER A 45 0.37 7.01 -8.89
C SER A 45 -0.53 6.43 -7.79
N LYS A 46 -1.09 7.31 -6.95
CA LYS A 46 -2.10 6.93 -5.95
C LYS A 46 -3.28 6.19 -6.61
N ASP A 47 -3.71 6.66 -7.78
CA ASP A 47 -4.80 6.07 -8.56
C ASP A 47 -4.52 4.61 -8.96
N GLU A 48 -3.32 4.32 -9.50
CA GLU A 48 -2.92 2.95 -9.83
C GLU A 48 -2.90 2.03 -8.61
N ILE A 49 -2.43 2.54 -7.46
CA ILE A 49 -2.41 1.79 -6.20
C ILE A 49 -3.83 1.51 -5.73
N THR A 50 -4.69 2.53 -5.67
CA THR A 50 -6.08 2.40 -5.21
C THR A 50 -6.90 1.52 -6.14
N LYS A 51 -6.68 1.61 -7.46
CA LYS A 51 -7.33 0.76 -8.45
C LYS A 51 -6.95 -0.70 -8.23
N TRP A 52 -5.66 -0.97 -8.05
CA TRP A 52 -5.22 -2.34 -7.78
C TRP A 52 -5.79 -2.88 -6.46
N ILE A 53 -5.85 -2.06 -5.40
CA ILE A 53 -6.49 -2.44 -4.13
C ILE A 53 -7.98 -2.72 -4.31
N ALA A 54 -8.68 -1.94 -5.16
CA ALA A 54 -10.10 -2.14 -5.43
C ALA A 54 -10.40 -3.39 -6.28
N GLU A 55 -9.41 -3.89 -7.01
CA GLU A 55 -9.49 -5.12 -7.82
C GLU A 55 -9.13 -6.39 -7.03
N LEU A 56 -8.74 -6.27 -5.74
CA LEU A 56 -8.33 -7.38 -4.87
C LEU A 56 -9.45 -8.14 -4.17
#